data_AF-A0A1J6IGQ4-F1
#
_entry.id   AF-A0A1J6IGQ4-F1
#
_cell.length_a   1.000
_cell.length_b   1.000
_cell.length_c   1.000
_cell.angle_alpha   90.00
_cell.angle_beta   90.00
_cell.angle_gamma   90.00
#
_symmetry.space_group_name_H-M   'P 1'
#
loop_
_entity.id
_entity.type
_entity.pdbx_description
1 polymer ?
#
loop_
_entity_poly.entity_id
_entity_poly.type
_entity_poly.pdbx_seq_one_letter_code
_entity_poly.pdbx_strand_id
1 'polypeptide(L)'
;MTEHTELLRTFMADENEAFPELRQGKFWPQNHHRISPLSTKVEGLLTPNERSDFYFHFMRVTGDVPPVSDKEMPLLLDAYKRLLPSLDLGGVIQMARRHIVLFVFGFDDTGVLPSGETTSAKALKTRLKLAMQVNNYATQPAQRDKKAKFATFADQAARILETLRHLGYNHDRGYSDDDLYDVTCLSFWGMIFIGLLNKSTRADFVADFVEGKYDLVRRDEQIAMLHSYVEAVLPDLEHDEENFRSLAQGLAEIELTRRNATESVALVERLNLTFDTNEEWEILISIPLRGSKEPAYNTKNAVRLQIRPDPDWQWELRARVSDRGEYSQSEKKTYRNDLDLPVLGSGNLHTFPTWLKQVRDKSGLDFDIEAADIRVGRKRAAIKLISRWLANQ
;
A
#
# COMPACT_ATOMS: atom_id res chain seq x y z
N MET A 1 -19.48 -23.24 37.56
CA MET A 1 -19.13 -22.62 36.26
C MET A 1 -18.08 -21.56 36.55
N THR A 2 -16.94 -21.56 35.86
CA THR A 2 -15.86 -20.60 36.13
C THR A 2 -16.17 -19.26 35.46
N GLU A 3 -15.73 -18.14 36.05
CA GLU A 3 -15.88 -16.78 35.49
C GLU A 3 -15.39 -16.70 34.04
N HIS A 4 -14.32 -17.44 33.69
CA HIS A 4 -13.79 -17.51 32.34
C HIS A 4 -14.73 -18.19 31.34
N THR A 5 -15.43 -19.27 31.73
CA THR A 5 -16.39 -19.93 30.84
C THR A 5 -17.58 -19.01 30.55
N GLU A 6 -18.08 -18.30 31.55
CA GLU A 6 -19.18 -17.34 31.37
C GLU A 6 -18.75 -16.17 30.47
N LEU A 7 -17.54 -15.63 30.68
CA LEU A 7 -16.98 -14.58 29.83
C LEU A 7 -16.95 -14.96 28.33
N LEU A 8 -16.47 -16.17 28.02
CA LEU A 8 -16.39 -16.67 26.64
C LEU A 8 -17.78 -16.92 26.04
N ARG A 9 -18.73 -17.43 26.83
CA ARG A 9 -20.11 -17.66 26.38
C ARG A 9 -20.85 -16.36 26.12
N THR A 10 -20.68 -15.34 26.96
CA THR A 10 -21.27 -14.02 26.76
C THR A 10 -20.71 -13.37 25.49
N PHE A 11 -19.41 -13.48 25.24
CA PHE A 11 -18.81 -13.05 23.97
C PHE A 11 -19.47 -13.74 22.76
N MET A 12 -19.55 -15.07 22.76
CA MET A 12 -20.17 -15.79 21.63
C MET A 12 -21.65 -15.45 21.45
N ALA A 13 -22.40 -15.27 22.53
CA ALA A 13 -23.82 -14.92 22.47
C ALA A 13 -24.03 -13.53 21.84
N ASP A 14 -23.28 -12.53 22.28
CA ASP A 14 -23.35 -11.16 21.74
C ASP A 14 -22.91 -11.10 20.27
N GLU A 15 -21.87 -11.84 19.90
CA GLU A 15 -21.42 -11.94 18.50
C GLU A 15 -22.42 -12.73 17.63
N ASN A 16 -23.08 -13.76 18.16
CA ASN A 16 -24.15 -14.49 17.45
C ASN A 16 -25.38 -13.60 17.22
N GLU A 17 -25.75 -12.73 18.17
CA GLU A 17 -26.82 -11.76 18.00
C GLU A 17 -26.48 -10.68 16.97
N ALA A 18 -25.21 -10.30 16.90
CA ALA A 18 -24.69 -9.27 15.99
C ALA A 18 -24.52 -9.75 14.54
N PHE A 19 -24.17 -11.02 14.35
CA PHE A 19 -23.76 -11.55 13.05
C PHE A 19 -24.81 -11.49 11.92
N PRO A 20 -26.13 -11.71 12.16
CA PRO A 20 -27.14 -11.59 11.10
C PRO A 20 -27.19 -10.22 10.43
N GLU A 21 -26.75 -9.17 11.12
CA GLU A 21 -26.64 -7.80 10.61
C GLU A 21 -25.21 -7.46 10.14
N LEU A 22 -24.33 -8.45 10.06
CA LEU A 22 -22.91 -8.32 9.69
C LEU A 22 -22.12 -7.31 10.53
N ARG A 23 -22.55 -7.07 11.78
CA ARG A 23 -21.91 -6.13 12.70
C ARG A 23 -21.07 -6.85 13.76
N GLN A 24 -20.18 -6.09 14.38
CA GLN A 24 -19.46 -6.55 15.57
C GLN A 24 -20.40 -6.50 16.78
N GLY A 25 -20.24 -7.47 17.68
CA GLY A 25 -20.84 -7.44 19.00
C GLY A 25 -20.33 -6.25 19.83
N LYS A 26 -21.13 -5.85 20.82
CA LYS A 26 -20.78 -4.74 21.73
C LYS A 26 -19.86 -5.20 22.87
N PHE A 27 -19.75 -6.50 23.10
CA PHE A 27 -19.02 -7.10 24.20
C PHE A 27 -17.50 -7.10 23.99
N TRP A 28 -17.05 -7.39 22.76
CA TRP A 28 -15.62 -7.46 22.44
C TRP A 28 -14.85 -6.17 22.72
N PRO A 29 -15.29 -4.97 22.24
CA PRO A 29 -14.53 -3.74 22.46
C PRO A 29 -14.15 -3.49 23.93
N GLN A 30 -15.05 -3.85 24.86
CA GLN A 30 -14.86 -3.65 26.29
C GLN A 30 -14.10 -4.80 26.98
N ASN A 31 -14.08 -6.00 26.39
CA ASN A 31 -13.57 -7.21 27.05
C ASN A 31 -12.44 -7.94 26.30
N HIS A 32 -11.98 -7.43 25.15
CA HIS A 32 -10.95 -8.07 24.33
C HIS A 32 -9.69 -8.44 25.13
N HIS A 33 -9.23 -7.56 26.03
CA HIS A 33 -8.06 -7.79 26.88
C HIS A 33 -8.23 -8.97 27.85
N ARG A 34 -9.48 -9.35 28.21
CA ARG A 34 -9.80 -10.51 29.04
C ARG A 34 -10.04 -11.76 28.20
N ILE A 35 -10.57 -11.61 26.98
CA ILE A 35 -10.90 -12.72 26.08
C ILE A 35 -9.65 -13.24 25.36
N SER A 36 -8.81 -12.37 24.80
CA SER A 36 -7.64 -12.77 24.00
C SER A 36 -6.69 -13.75 24.72
N PRO A 37 -6.35 -13.57 26.01
CA PRO A 37 -5.52 -14.54 26.74
C PRO A 37 -6.15 -15.93 26.91
N LEU A 38 -7.48 -16.03 26.82
CA LEU A 38 -8.22 -17.28 26.96
C LEU A 38 -8.32 -18.08 25.66
N SER A 39 -7.99 -17.50 24.51
CA SER A 39 -8.02 -18.17 23.20
C SER A 39 -7.21 -19.48 23.16
N THR A 40 -6.11 -19.53 23.92
CA THR A 40 -5.24 -20.73 24.05
C THR A 40 -5.71 -21.74 25.09
N LYS A 41 -6.78 -21.45 25.84
CA LYS A 41 -7.28 -22.25 26.96
C LYS A 41 -8.71 -22.77 26.75
N VAL A 42 -9.30 -22.52 25.57
CA VAL A 42 -10.70 -22.83 25.29
C VAL A 42 -11.04 -24.33 25.37
N GLU A 43 -10.08 -25.21 25.10
CA GLU A 43 -10.22 -26.68 25.23
C GLU A 43 -10.68 -27.11 26.64
N GLY A 44 -10.22 -26.42 27.68
CA GLY A 44 -10.60 -26.70 29.07
C GLY A 44 -11.81 -25.93 29.58
N LEU A 45 -12.39 -25.04 28.77
CA LEU A 45 -13.42 -24.09 29.21
C LEU A 45 -14.76 -24.25 28.48
N LEU A 46 -14.75 -24.83 27.27
CA LEU A 46 -15.87 -24.89 26.34
C LEU A 46 -16.06 -26.30 25.77
N THR A 47 -17.29 -26.63 25.40
CA THR A 47 -17.62 -27.88 24.67
C THR A 47 -17.10 -27.82 23.22
N PRO A 48 -16.97 -28.94 22.48
CA PRO A 48 -16.53 -28.93 21.08
C PRO A 48 -17.30 -27.96 20.16
N ASN A 49 -18.64 -27.94 20.25
CA ASN A 49 -19.47 -27.04 19.45
C ASN A 49 -19.22 -25.57 19.80
N GLU A 50 -19.15 -25.25 21.09
CA GLU A 50 -18.81 -23.92 21.58
C GLU A 50 -17.41 -23.48 21.14
N ARG A 51 -16.45 -24.41 21.03
CA ARG A 51 -15.09 -24.08 20.56
C ARG A 51 -15.06 -23.72 19.08
N SER A 52 -15.81 -24.44 18.24
CA SER A 52 -15.96 -24.06 16.82
C SER A 52 -16.61 -22.68 16.68
N ASP A 53 -17.68 -22.40 17.44
CA ASP A 53 -18.32 -21.08 17.48
C ASP A 53 -17.37 -19.99 17.95
N PHE A 54 -16.60 -20.26 19.01
CA PHE A 54 -15.61 -19.32 19.51
C PHE A 54 -14.56 -19.02 18.45
N TYR A 55 -13.97 -20.02 17.79
CA TYR A 55 -12.95 -19.80 16.77
C TYR A 55 -13.49 -18.99 15.59
N PHE A 56 -14.72 -19.26 15.15
CA PHE A 56 -15.37 -18.53 14.08
C PHE A 56 -15.49 -17.04 14.43
N HIS A 57 -16.08 -16.72 15.59
CA HIS A 57 -16.25 -15.33 16.02
C HIS A 57 -14.92 -14.66 16.38
N PHE A 58 -13.97 -15.40 16.93
CA PHE A 58 -12.65 -14.87 17.25
C PHE A 58 -11.91 -14.43 15.98
N MET A 59 -11.87 -15.26 14.95
CA MET A 59 -11.25 -14.89 13.66
C MET A 59 -11.96 -13.71 12.99
N ARG A 60 -13.29 -13.70 13.06
CA ARG A 60 -14.11 -12.62 12.51
C ARG A 60 -13.83 -11.28 13.19
N VAL A 61 -13.71 -11.27 14.52
CA VAL A 61 -13.62 -10.03 15.29
C VAL A 61 -12.19 -9.51 15.44
N THR A 62 -11.20 -10.40 15.49
CA THR A 62 -9.79 -10.02 15.62
C THR A 62 -9.10 -9.80 14.28
N GLY A 63 -9.61 -10.43 13.22
CA GLY A 63 -8.88 -10.57 11.97
C GLY A 63 -7.68 -11.52 12.05
N ASP A 64 -7.53 -12.25 13.17
CA ASP A 64 -6.40 -13.13 13.47
C ASP A 64 -6.84 -14.57 13.71
N VAL A 65 -5.94 -15.51 13.43
CA VAL A 65 -6.17 -16.94 13.65
C VAL A 65 -5.53 -17.36 14.99
N PRO A 66 -6.28 -17.96 15.93
CA PRO A 66 -5.72 -18.37 17.21
C PRO A 66 -4.79 -19.59 17.03
N PRO A 67 -3.66 -19.65 17.76
CA PRO A 67 -2.85 -20.87 17.78
C PRO A 67 -3.58 -21.95 18.58
N VAL A 68 -3.66 -23.16 18.02
CA VAL A 68 -4.34 -24.29 18.65
C VAL A 68 -3.46 -25.54 18.70
N SER A 69 -3.85 -26.55 19.47
CA SER A 69 -3.18 -27.86 19.53
C SER A 69 -3.61 -28.75 18.35
N ASP A 70 -2.89 -29.85 18.08
CA ASP A 70 -3.25 -30.77 16.98
C ASP A 70 -4.67 -31.35 17.15
N LYS A 71 -5.14 -31.51 18.39
CA LYS A 71 -6.51 -32.00 18.68
C LYS A 71 -7.59 -31.01 18.27
N GLU A 72 -7.26 -29.72 18.31
CA GLU A 72 -8.19 -28.62 18.02
C GLU A 72 -8.18 -28.21 16.54
N MET A 73 -7.19 -28.65 15.76
CA MET A 73 -7.07 -28.33 14.33
C MET A 73 -8.37 -28.60 13.55
N PRO A 74 -9.07 -29.75 13.71
CA PRO A 74 -10.33 -29.99 12.99
C PRO A 74 -11.40 -28.94 13.31
N LEU A 75 -11.56 -28.56 14.59
CA LEU A 75 -12.56 -27.57 15.01
C LEU A 75 -12.23 -26.17 14.49
N LEU A 76 -10.94 -25.81 14.43
CA LEU A 76 -10.48 -24.55 13.85
C LEU A 76 -10.71 -24.51 12.33
N LEU A 77 -10.45 -25.61 11.63
CA LEU A 77 -10.69 -25.71 10.19
C LEU A 77 -12.19 -25.61 9.85
N ASP A 78 -13.05 -26.23 10.66
CA ASP A 78 -14.50 -26.10 10.50
C ASP A 78 -14.99 -24.67 10.75
N ALA A 79 -14.42 -24.00 11.76
CA ALA A 79 -14.68 -22.59 12.00
C ALA A 79 -14.23 -21.70 10.82
N TYR A 80 -13.08 -22.00 10.21
CA TYR A 80 -12.60 -21.27 9.04
C TYR A 80 -13.50 -21.47 7.82
N LYS A 81 -13.96 -22.71 7.56
CA LYS A 81 -14.95 -22.99 6.49
C LYS A 81 -16.22 -22.17 6.66
N ARG A 82 -16.69 -21.98 7.89
CA ARG A 82 -17.85 -21.13 8.21
C ARG A 82 -17.59 -19.64 7.95
N LEU A 83 -16.34 -19.19 8.04
CA LEU A 83 -15.94 -17.79 7.81
C LEU A 83 -15.90 -17.43 6.32
N LEU A 84 -15.51 -18.37 5.45
CA LEU A 84 -15.28 -18.12 4.02
C LEU A 84 -16.38 -17.32 3.30
N PRO A 85 -17.69 -17.64 3.46
CA PRO A 85 -18.75 -16.90 2.78
C PRO A 85 -18.87 -15.42 3.17
N SER A 86 -18.30 -15.05 4.33
CA SER A 86 -18.34 -13.69 4.88
C SER A 86 -17.02 -12.93 4.78
N LEU A 87 -15.95 -13.59 4.32
CA LEU A 87 -14.59 -13.05 4.39
C LEU A 87 -14.41 -11.77 3.57
N ASP A 88 -15.09 -11.66 2.43
CA ASP A 88 -15.02 -10.52 1.51
C ASP A 88 -16.21 -9.55 1.64
N LEU A 89 -17.10 -9.77 2.60
CA LEU A 89 -18.21 -8.84 2.89
C LEU A 89 -17.64 -7.64 3.65
N GLY A 90 -17.05 -6.70 2.91
CA GLY A 90 -16.42 -5.50 3.47
C GLY A 90 -17.37 -4.63 4.31
N GLY A 91 -16.78 -3.68 5.06
CA GLY A 91 -17.49 -2.47 5.48
C GLY A 91 -17.99 -2.33 6.92
N VAL A 92 -17.85 -3.30 7.82
CA VAL A 92 -18.34 -3.13 9.22
C VAL A 92 -17.40 -3.61 10.32
N ILE A 93 -16.47 -4.54 10.03
CA ILE A 93 -15.58 -5.14 11.04
C ILE A 93 -14.22 -5.42 10.39
N GLN A 94 -13.13 -5.33 11.15
CA GLN A 94 -11.81 -5.77 10.70
C GLN A 94 -11.80 -7.30 10.47
N MET A 95 -12.11 -7.74 9.25
CA MET A 95 -11.96 -9.14 8.85
C MET A 95 -10.49 -9.50 8.67
N ALA A 96 -10.20 -10.78 8.83
CA ALA A 96 -8.90 -11.32 8.46
C ALA A 96 -8.67 -11.14 6.96
N ARG A 97 -7.48 -10.68 6.57
CA ARG A 97 -7.19 -10.48 5.13
C ARG A 97 -7.12 -11.82 4.41
N ARG A 98 -7.80 -11.94 3.25
CA ARG A 98 -7.96 -13.20 2.52
C ARG A 98 -6.64 -13.90 2.20
N HIS A 99 -5.64 -13.18 1.70
CA HIS A 99 -4.32 -13.76 1.40
C HIS A 99 -3.62 -14.33 2.64
N ILE A 100 -3.84 -13.74 3.81
CA ILE A 100 -3.25 -14.22 5.07
C ILE A 100 -3.92 -15.52 5.51
N VAL A 101 -5.25 -15.57 5.55
CA VAL A 101 -5.96 -16.80 5.96
C VAL A 101 -5.80 -17.93 4.95
N LEU A 102 -5.79 -17.63 3.64
CA LEU A 102 -5.50 -18.62 2.60
C LEU A 102 -4.09 -19.20 2.77
N PHE A 103 -3.07 -18.36 3.02
CA PHE A 103 -1.73 -18.85 3.32
C PHE A 103 -1.69 -19.72 4.59
N VAL A 104 -2.36 -19.26 5.64
CA VAL A 104 -2.39 -19.92 6.96
C VAL A 104 -3.10 -21.26 6.90
N PHE A 105 -4.19 -21.41 6.14
CA PHE A 105 -4.99 -22.65 6.08
C PHE A 105 -4.77 -23.50 4.83
N GLY A 106 -4.35 -22.91 3.72
CA GLY A 106 -4.04 -23.63 2.48
C GLY A 106 -5.20 -23.92 1.56
N PHE A 107 -6.37 -23.36 1.83
CA PHE A 107 -7.53 -23.46 0.95
C PHE A 107 -8.45 -22.27 1.19
N ASP A 108 -9.33 -22.02 0.23
CA ASP A 108 -10.48 -21.15 0.38
C ASP A 108 -11.70 -21.76 -0.33
N ASP A 109 -12.73 -20.95 -0.58
CA ASP A 109 -13.96 -21.32 -1.30
C ASP A 109 -13.73 -21.64 -2.79
N THR A 110 -12.57 -21.31 -3.34
CA THR A 110 -12.22 -21.52 -4.76
C THR A 110 -11.27 -22.70 -4.99
N GLY A 111 -10.68 -23.26 -3.93
CA GLY A 111 -9.88 -24.49 -4.02
C GLY A 111 -8.80 -24.60 -2.95
N VAL A 112 -7.93 -25.60 -3.12
CA VAL A 112 -6.82 -25.91 -2.23
C VAL A 112 -5.50 -25.56 -2.90
N LEU A 113 -4.55 -25.02 -2.15
CA LEU A 113 -3.20 -24.74 -2.63
C LEU A 113 -2.47 -26.04 -3.04
N PRO A 114 -1.53 -26.00 -3.99
CA PRO A 114 -0.73 -27.17 -4.38
C PRO A 114 0.00 -27.85 -3.21
N SER A 115 0.49 -27.07 -2.23
CA SER A 115 1.11 -27.61 -1.01
C SER A 115 0.11 -28.17 0.02
N GLY A 116 -1.19 -28.13 -0.27
CA GLY A 116 -2.27 -28.69 0.54
C GLY A 116 -2.67 -27.85 1.76
N GLU A 117 -3.68 -28.37 2.47
CA GLU A 117 -4.22 -27.77 3.69
C GLU A 117 -3.24 -27.81 4.88
N THR A 118 -3.43 -26.90 5.83
CA THR A 118 -2.74 -26.90 7.12
C THR A 118 -3.40 -27.87 8.07
N THR A 119 -2.80 -29.05 8.27
CA THR A 119 -3.38 -30.10 9.11
C THR A 119 -2.71 -30.27 10.47
N SER A 120 -1.61 -29.56 10.75
CA SER A 120 -0.90 -29.65 12.03
C SER A 120 -0.73 -28.30 12.73
N ALA A 121 -0.77 -28.32 14.05
CA ALA A 121 -0.53 -27.18 14.92
C ALA A 121 0.88 -26.60 14.74
N LYS A 122 1.87 -27.44 14.46
CA LYS A 122 3.24 -26.99 14.17
C LYS A 122 3.28 -26.13 12.91
N ALA A 123 2.69 -26.61 11.82
CA ALA A 123 2.62 -25.86 10.56
C ALA A 123 1.81 -24.57 10.73
N LEU A 124 0.66 -24.65 11.41
CA LEU A 124 -0.15 -23.48 11.77
C LEU A 124 0.70 -22.43 12.49
N LYS A 125 1.37 -22.80 13.59
CA LYS A 125 2.19 -21.89 14.39
C LYS A 125 3.31 -21.22 13.57
N THR A 126 3.95 -21.95 12.66
CA THR A 126 4.96 -21.37 11.76
C THR A 126 4.33 -20.33 10.83
N ARG A 127 3.17 -20.63 10.25
CA ARG A 127 2.45 -19.72 9.33
C ARG A 127 1.91 -18.49 10.06
N LEU A 128 1.41 -18.63 11.28
CA LEU A 128 0.97 -17.50 12.12
C LEU A 128 2.13 -16.57 12.49
N LYS A 129 3.34 -17.10 12.74
CA LYS A 129 4.52 -16.26 12.97
C LYS A 129 4.86 -15.40 11.76
N LEU A 130 4.71 -15.94 10.55
CA LEU A 130 4.91 -15.19 9.32
C LEU A 130 3.82 -14.10 9.17
N ALA A 131 2.55 -14.46 9.36
CA ALA A 131 1.45 -13.51 9.32
C ALA A 131 1.66 -12.33 10.29
N MET A 132 2.06 -12.62 11.52
CA MET A 132 2.43 -11.60 12.51
C MET A 132 3.63 -10.78 12.05
N GLN A 133 4.66 -11.41 11.49
CA GLN A 133 5.86 -10.73 10.99
C GLN A 133 5.51 -9.70 9.92
N VAL A 134 4.70 -10.05 8.92
CA VAL A 134 4.37 -9.11 7.83
C VAL A 134 3.49 -7.95 8.29
N ASN A 135 2.73 -8.12 9.38
CA ASN A 135 1.88 -7.10 9.99
C ASN A 135 2.61 -6.15 10.97
N ASN A 136 3.87 -6.41 11.31
CA ASN A 136 4.63 -5.62 12.31
C ASN A 136 5.17 -4.27 11.80
N TYR A 137 4.77 -3.83 10.60
CA TYR A 137 5.38 -2.72 9.90
C TYR A 137 4.35 -1.66 9.54
N ALA A 138 4.78 -0.39 9.56
CA ALA A 138 3.94 0.75 9.21
C ALA A 138 4.24 1.31 7.80
N THR A 139 5.38 0.95 7.19
CA THR A 139 5.78 1.44 5.88
C THR A 139 6.58 0.39 5.10
N GLN A 140 6.56 0.47 3.77
CA GLN A 140 7.33 -0.43 2.89
C GLN A 140 8.86 -0.25 3.02
N PRO A 141 9.42 0.99 3.11
CA PRO A 141 10.84 1.16 3.37
C PRO A 141 11.29 0.45 4.65
N ALA A 142 10.49 0.53 5.73
CA ALA A 142 10.81 -0.17 6.97
C ALA A 142 10.80 -1.70 6.81
N GLN A 143 10.00 -2.26 5.90
CA GLN A 143 10.08 -3.69 5.57
C GLN A 143 11.41 -4.02 4.90
N ARG A 144 11.78 -3.27 3.85
CA ARG A 144 13.02 -3.46 3.08
C ARG A 144 14.27 -3.32 3.96
N ASP A 145 14.31 -2.30 4.82
CA ASP A 145 15.41 -2.08 5.79
C ASP A 145 15.57 -3.24 6.80
N LYS A 146 14.50 -4.01 7.03
CA LYS A 146 14.51 -5.16 7.94
C LYS A 146 14.55 -6.49 7.19
N LYS A 147 15.15 -6.52 6.00
CA LYS A 147 15.40 -7.72 5.15
C LYS A 147 15.72 -8.98 5.93
N ALA A 148 16.66 -8.92 6.89
CA ALA A 148 17.08 -10.07 7.70
C ALA A 148 15.93 -10.72 8.50
N LYS A 149 14.92 -9.96 8.95
CA LYS A 149 13.75 -10.50 9.66
C LYS A 149 12.76 -11.23 8.74
N PHE A 150 12.71 -10.85 7.45
CA PHE A 150 11.89 -11.54 6.46
C PHE A 150 12.60 -12.80 5.93
N ALA A 151 13.93 -12.74 5.78
CA ALA A 151 14.74 -13.87 5.31
C ALA A 151 14.58 -15.14 6.17
N THR A 152 14.25 -15.02 7.46
CA THR A 152 14.01 -16.17 8.34
C THR A 152 12.78 -17.01 7.96
N PHE A 153 11.95 -16.52 7.04
CA PHE A 153 10.75 -17.18 6.55
C PHE A 153 10.85 -17.60 5.08
N ALA A 154 12.05 -17.54 4.49
CA ALA A 154 12.27 -17.87 3.07
C ALA A 154 11.82 -19.30 2.72
N ASP A 155 11.80 -20.24 3.67
CA ASP A 155 11.29 -21.60 3.49
C ASP A 155 9.78 -21.65 3.17
N GLN A 156 9.03 -20.60 3.49
CA GLN A 156 7.60 -20.47 3.18
C GLN A 156 7.34 -19.86 1.79
N ALA A 157 8.38 -19.45 1.05
CA ALA A 157 8.25 -18.70 -0.19
C ALA A 157 7.43 -19.44 -1.27
N ALA A 158 7.59 -20.76 -1.42
CA ALA A 158 6.81 -21.55 -2.38
C ALA A 158 5.30 -21.49 -2.07
N ARG A 159 4.92 -21.62 -0.80
CA ARG A 159 3.51 -21.53 -0.38
C ARG A 159 2.97 -20.11 -0.53
N ILE A 160 3.80 -19.08 -0.31
CA ILE A 160 3.41 -17.70 -0.59
C ILE A 160 3.12 -17.52 -2.07
N LEU A 161 4.00 -18.02 -2.95
CA LEU A 161 3.81 -17.95 -4.40
C LEU A 161 2.52 -18.65 -4.83
N GLU A 162 2.26 -19.84 -4.31
CA GLU A 162 0.99 -20.55 -4.51
C GLU A 162 -0.22 -19.72 -4.06
N THR A 163 -0.15 -19.12 -2.86
CA THR A 163 -1.21 -18.27 -2.30
C THR A 163 -1.52 -17.09 -3.22
N LEU A 164 -0.48 -16.37 -3.65
CA LEU A 164 -0.66 -15.17 -4.46
C LEU A 164 -1.12 -15.52 -5.88
N ARG A 165 -0.61 -16.60 -6.48
CA ARG A 165 -1.09 -17.12 -7.77
C ARG A 165 -2.54 -17.59 -7.71
N HIS A 166 -2.96 -18.26 -6.63
CA HIS A 166 -4.34 -18.71 -6.40
C HIS A 166 -5.32 -17.53 -6.35
N LEU A 167 -4.87 -16.40 -5.83
CA LEU A 167 -5.63 -15.15 -5.79
C LEU A 167 -5.47 -14.28 -7.04
N GLY A 168 -4.68 -14.72 -8.03
CA GLY A 168 -4.34 -13.90 -9.19
C GLY A 168 -3.67 -12.58 -8.83
N TYR A 169 -2.92 -12.55 -7.73
CA TYR A 169 -2.32 -11.36 -7.12
C TYR A 169 -3.32 -10.28 -6.66
N ASN A 170 -4.61 -10.58 -6.63
CA ASN A 170 -5.61 -9.73 -5.98
C ASN A 170 -5.82 -10.17 -4.52
N HIS A 171 -5.16 -9.48 -3.60
CA HIS A 171 -5.21 -9.82 -2.17
C HIS A 171 -6.51 -9.39 -1.47
N ASP A 172 -7.34 -8.56 -2.11
CA ASP A 172 -8.59 -8.06 -1.57
C ASP A 172 -9.70 -8.09 -2.63
N ARG A 173 -10.52 -9.15 -2.61
CA ARG A 173 -11.65 -9.31 -3.54
C ARG A 173 -12.82 -8.38 -3.21
N GLY A 174 -12.82 -7.74 -2.03
CA GLY A 174 -13.91 -6.86 -1.58
C GLY A 174 -13.94 -5.51 -2.30
N TYR A 175 -12.83 -5.11 -2.91
CA TYR A 175 -12.70 -3.85 -3.66
C TYR A 175 -12.39 -4.16 -5.12
N SER A 176 -13.44 -4.46 -5.89
CA SER A 176 -13.34 -4.61 -7.35
C SER A 176 -13.28 -3.28 -8.09
N ASP A 177 -13.59 -2.17 -7.42
CA ASP A 177 -13.43 -0.82 -7.97
C ASP A 177 -11.98 -0.37 -7.76
N ASP A 178 -11.30 -0.04 -8.87
CA ASP A 178 -9.87 0.36 -8.89
C ASP A 178 -9.54 1.44 -7.84
N ASP A 179 -10.46 2.37 -7.59
CA ASP A 179 -10.25 3.50 -6.67
C ASP A 179 -10.16 3.09 -5.18
N LEU A 180 -10.64 1.90 -4.81
CA LEU A 180 -10.66 1.44 -3.42
C LEU A 180 -9.63 0.35 -3.10
N TYR A 181 -8.94 -0.19 -4.12
CA TYR A 181 -7.92 -1.21 -3.92
C TYR A 181 -6.69 -0.65 -3.18
N ASP A 182 -6.37 -1.24 -2.01
CA ASP A 182 -5.17 -0.91 -1.22
C ASP A 182 -3.92 -1.53 -1.85
N VAL A 183 -3.42 -0.90 -2.91
CA VAL A 183 -2.15 -1.27 -3.53
C VAL A 183 -0.98 -1.20 -2.53
N THR A 184 -1.09 -0.47 -1.42
CA THR A 184 -0.04 -0.32 -0.40
C THR A 184 -0.05 -1.38 0.70
N CYS A 185 -0.93 -2.39 0.60
CA CYS A 185 -1.10 -3.46 1.58
C CYS A 185 0.24 -4.10 2.03
N LEU A 186 0.69 -3.72 3.23
CA LEU A 186 2.01 -4.11 3.72
C LEU A 186 2.13 -5.62 3.95
N SER A 187 1.06 -6.31 4.29
CA SER A 187 1.11 -7.75 4.49
C SER A 187 1.26 -8.52 3.19
N PHE A 188 0.64 -8.05 2.11
CA PHE A 188 0.84 -8.57 0.75
C PHE A 188 2.29 -8.35 0.28
N TRP A 189 2.79 -7.12 0.38
CA TRP A 189 4.17 -6.82 -0.01
C TRP A 189 5.22 -7.50 0.87
N GLY A 190 4.94 -7.66 2.16
CA GLY A 190 5.80 -8.42 3.06
C GLY A 190 5.92 -9.90 2.65
N MET A 191 4.84 -10.49 2.14
CA MET A 191 4.85 -11.84 1.58
C MET A 191 5.64 -11.92 0.27
N ILE A 192 5.42 -10.98 -0.66
CA ILE A 192 6.23 -10.86 -1.89
C ILE A 192 7.71 -10.73 -1.54
N PHE A 193 8.06 -9.92 -0.55
CA PHE A 193 9.45 -9.73 -0.15
C PHE A 193 10.10 -11.02 0.34
N ILE A 194 9.40 -11.84 1.13
CA ILE A 194 9.87 -13.18 1.51
C ILE A 194 10.08 -14.05 0.28
N GLY A 195 9.17 -13.98 -0.68
CA GLY A 195 9.28 -14.63 -1.98
C GLY A 195 10.52 -14.24 -2.77
N LEU A 196 10.83 -12.95 -2.82
CA LEU A 196 12.01 -12.39 -3.48
C LEU A 196 13.32 -12.76 -2.78
N LEU A 197 13.29 -12.96 -1.46
CA LEU A 197 14.47 -13.40 -0.72
C LEU A 197 14.83 -14.87 -0.97
N ASN A 198 13.90 -15.69 -1.48
CA ASN A 198 14.17 -17.07 -1.83
C ASN A 198 14.54 -17.23 -3.32
N LYS A 199 15.70 -17.81 -3.61
CA LYS A 199 16.20 -18.03 -4.99
C LYS A 199 15.28 -18.87 -5.86
N SER A 200 14.64 -19.87 -5.27
CA SER A 200 13.78 -20.80 -6.02
C SER A 200 12.47 -20.17 -6.51
N THR A 201 12.08 -19.01 -5.95
CA THR A 201 10.80 -18.36 -6.26
C THR A 201 10.92 -16.93 -6.76
N ARG A 202 12.05 -16.25 -6.54
CA ARG A 202 12.16 -14.81 -6.86
C ARG A 202 11.99 -14.49 -8.35
N ALA A 203 12.46 -15.37 -9.23
CA ALA A 203 12.26 -15.23 -10.68
C ALA A 203 10.77 -15.31 -11.03
N ASP A 204 10.09 -16.34 -10.52
CA ASP A 204 8.65 -16.54 -10.70
C ASP A 204 7.82 -15.33 -10.26
N PHE A 205 8.15 -14.71 -9.12
CA PHE A 205 7.46 -13.51 -8.65
C PHE A 205 7.59 -12.34 -9.62
N VAL A 206 8.77 -12.12 -10.20
CA VAL A 206 8.94 -11.00 -11.15
C VAL A 206 8.31 -11.33 -12.51
N ALA A 207 8.45 -12.56 -12.97
CA ALA A 207 7.84 -13.04 -14.21
C ALA A 207 6.32 -12.88 -14.19
N ASP A 208 5.66 -13.24 -13.08
CA ASP A 208 4.20 -13.16 -12.96
C ASP A 208 3.67 -11.72 -13.14
N PHE A 209 4.48 -10.70 -12.81
CA PHE A 209 4.13 -9.29 -13.02
C PHE A 209 4.53 -8.82 -14.41
N VAL A 210 5.75 -9.11 -14.87
CA VAL A 210 6.31 -8.56 -16.12
C VAL A 210 5.70 -9.21 -17.36
N GLU A 211 5.45 -10.52 -17.33
CA GLU A 211 5.02 -11.29 -18.51
C GLU A 211 3.51 -11.21 -18.79
N GLY A 212 2.75 -10.49 -17.96
CA GLY A 212 1.32 -10.23 -18.20
C GLY A 212 0.41 -11.44 -18.03
N LYS A 213 0.86 -12.47 -17.32
CA LYS A 213 0.08 -13.70 -17.05
C LYS A 213 -1.17 -13.44 -16.20
N TYR A 214 -1.10 -12.45 -15.31
CA TYR A 214 -2.18 -12.07 -14.41
C TYR A 214 -2.72 -10.68 -14.74
N ASP A 215 -4.04 -10.53 -14.62
CA ASP A 215 -4.71 -9.25 -14.70
C ASP A 215 -4.58 -8.53 -13.34
N LEU A 216 -3.59 -7.67 -13.24
CA LEU A 216 -3.25 -6.97 -12.01
C LEU A 216 -4.09 -5.71 -11.86
N VAL A 217 -4.92 -5.66 -10.82
CA VAL A 217 -5.59 -4.42 -10.39
C VAL A 217 -4.52 -3.36 -10.14
N ARG A 218 -4.67 -2.15 -10.71
CA ARG A 218 -3.67 -1.09 -10.53
C ARG A 218 -2.26 -1.54 -10.91
N ARG A 219 -2.15 -2.25 -12.04
CA ARG A 219 -0.92 -2.90 -12.57
C ARG A 219 0.32 -2.02 -12.46
N ASP A 220 0.20 -0.79 -12.93
CA ASP A 220 1.28 0.19 -12.96
C ASP A 220 1.87 0.47 -11.57
N GLU A 221 1.03 0.74 -10.57
CA GLU A 221 1.48 1.00 -9.20
C GLU A 221 2.03 -0.26 -8.53
N GLN A 222 1.46 -1.43 -8.86
CA GLN A 222 2.00 -2.72 -8.42
C GLN A 222 3.40 -3.00 -8.99
N ILE A 223 3.65 -2.68 -10.27
CA ILE A 223 4.96 -2.82 -10.92
C ILE A 223 5.98 -1.89 -10.25
N ALA A 224 5.62 -0.63 -9.97
CA ALA A 224 6.49 0.32 -9.26
C ALA A 224 6.89 -0.18 -7.86
N MET A 225 5.92 -0.70 -7.11
CA MET A 225 6.20 -1.28 -5.79
C MET A 225 7.10 -2.51 -5.90
N LEU A 226 6.81 -3.43 -6.82
CA LEU A 226 7.65 -4.61 -7.04
C LEU A 226 9.09 -4.20 -7.37
N HIS A 227 9.28 -3.21 -8.24
CA HIS A 227 10.60 -2.70 -8.60
C HIS A 227 11.40 -2.27 -7.36
N SER A 228 10.78 -1.51 -6.46
CA SER A 228 11.42 -1.10 -5.20
C SER A 228 11.85 -2.27 -4.30
N TYR A 229 11.09 -3.38 -4.29
CA TYR A 229 11.46 -4.58 -3.54
C TYR A 229 12.54 -5.41 -4.25
N VAL A 230 12.52 -5.47 -5.57
CA VAL A 230 13.55 -6.11 -6.39
C VAL A 230 14.89 -5.41 -6.19
N GLU A 231 14.94 -4.07 -6.24
CA GLU A 231 16.16 -3.30 -5.97
C GLU A 231 16.78 -3.62 -4.60
N ALA A 232 15.96 -3.86 -3.57
CA ALA A 232 16.45 -4.19 -2.24
C ALA A 232 17.10 -5.59 -2.11
N VAL A 233 16.78 -6.51 -3.04
CA VAL A 233 17.39 -7.85 -3.09
C VAL A 233 18.50 -7.96 -4.12
N LEU A 234 18.60 -7.04 -5.09
CA LEU A 234 19.65 -7.02 -6.13
C LEU A 234 21.10 -7.12 -5.62
N PRO A 235 21.47 -6.56 -4.45
CA PRO A 235 22.81 -6.74 -3.90
C PRO A 235 23.14 -8.17 -3.46
N ASP A 236 22.14 -9.03 -3.24
CA ASP A 236 22.31 -10.38 -2.68
C ASP A 236 22.32 -11.49 -3.75
N LEU A 237 22.34 -11.16 -5.04
CA LEU A 237 22.25 -12.18 -6.10
C LEU A 237 23.55 -12.96 -6.23
N GLU A 238 23.39 -14.26 -6.37
CA GLU A 238 24.47 -15.17 -6.74
C GLU A 238 24.65 -15.26 -8.27
N HIS A 239 25.78 -15.80 -8.69
CA HIS A 239 26.21 -15.79 -10.09
C HIS A 239 25.28 -16.60 -11.01
N ASP A 240 24.60 -17.61 -10.50
CA ASP A 240 23.72 -18.53 -11.25
C ASP A 240 22.29 -17.99 -11.48
N GLU A 241 21.98 -16.79 -10.99
CA GLU A 241 20.63 -16.22 -11.03
C GLU A 241 20.35 -15.35 -12.28
N GLU A 242 20.81 -15.79 -13.46
CA GLU A 242 20.71 -15.02 -14.72
C GLU A 242 19.26 -14.69 -15.10
N ASN A 243 18.32 -15.64 -14.92
CA ASN A 243 16.91 -15.41 -15.22
C ASN A 243 16.32 -14.27 -14.38
N PHE A 244 16.59 -14.27 -13.07
CA PHE A 244 16.12 -13.20 -12.19
C PHE A 244 16.77 -11.85 -12.54
N ARG A 245 18.06 -11.82 -12.91
CA ARG A 245 18.73 -10.59 -13.38
C ARG A 245 18.04 -10.02 -14.63
N SER A 246 17.74 -10.86 -15.61
CA SER A 246 17.06 -10.45 -16.84
C SER A 246 15.67 -9.88 -16.56
N LEU A 247 14.89 -10.55 -15.69
CA LEU A 247 13.56 -10.09 -15.30
C LEU A 247 13.61 -8.78 -14.51
N ALA A 248 14.57 -8.64 -13.58
CA ALA A 248 14.78 -7.41 -12.82
C ALA A 248 15.19 -6.24 -13.73
N GLN A 249 16.00 -6.49 -14.75
CA GLN A 249 16.34 -5.48 -15.75
C GLN A 249 15.11 -5.08 -16.58
N GLY A 250 14.32 -6.03 -17.07
CA GLY A 250 13.09 -5.74 -17.80
C GLY A 250 12.09 -4.92 -16.95
N LEU A 251 11.99 -5.24 -15.66
CA LEU A 251 11.19 -4.47 -14.70
C LEU A 251 11.70 -3.02 -14.57
N ALA A 252 13.02 -2.83 -14.43
CA ALA A 252 13.63 -1.51 -14.37
C ALA A 252 13.41 -0.70 -15.67
N GLU A 253 13.44 -1.36 -16.84
CA GLU A 253 13.16 -0.74 -18.14
C GLU A 253 11.69 -0.29 -18.28
N ILE A 254 10.74 -1.09 -17.77
CA ILE A 254 9.32 -0.71 -17.70
C ILE A 254 9.15 0.53 -16.84
N GLU A 255 9.71 0.54 -15.63
CA GLU A 255 9.61 1.68 -14.72
C GLU A 255 10.30 2.94 -15.27
N LEU A 256 11.46 2.79 -15.88
CA LEU A 256 12.14 3.89 -16.55
C LEU A 256 11.30 4.45 -17.71
N THR A 257 10.63 3.59 -18.48
CA THR A 257 9.74 4.01 -19.57
C THR A 257 8.54 4.78 -19.03
N ARG A 258 7.88 4.28 -17.97
CA ARG A 258 6.77 4.98 -17.30
C ARG A 258 7.21 6.35 -16.79
N ARG A 259 8.36 6.41 -16.11
CA ARG A 259 9.00 7.63 -15.62
C ARG A 259 9.26 8.64 -16.74
N ASN A 260 9.83 8.21 -17.86
CA ASN A 260 10.18 9.08 -18.97
C ASN A 260 8.96 9.56 -19.77
N ALA A 261 7.82 8.86 -19.68
CA ALA A 261 6.56 9.28 -20.31
C ALA A 261 5.82 10.38 -19.53
N THR A 262 6.32 10.79 -18.36
CA THR A 262 5.67 11.81 -17.52
C THR A 262 5.77 13.21 -18.12
N GLU A 263 4.75 14.02 -17.86
CA GLU A 263 4.75 15.43 -18.22
C GLU A 263 5.89 16.19 -17.53
N SER A 264 6.23 15.80 -16.31
CA SER A 264 7.35 16.35 -15.55
C SER A 264 8.69 16.14 -16.25
N VAL A 265 8.95 14.95 -16.79
CA VAL A 265 10.16 14.67 -17.59
C VAL A 265 10.13 15.45 -18.90
N ALA A 266 8.98 15.51 -19.60
CA ALA A 266 8.84 16.31 -20.82
C ALA A 266 9.15 17.80 -20.59
N LEU A 267 8.73 18.36 -19.44
CA LEU A 267 9.09 19.73 -19.06
C LEU A 267 10.59 19.88 -18.81
N VAL A 268 11.18 18.95 -18.04
CA VAL A 268 12.62 18.92 -17.74
C VAL A 268 13.45 18.92 -19.03
N GLU A 269 13.10 18.09 -20.00
CA GLU A 269 13.75 18.02 -21.31
C GLU A 269 13.59 19.33 -22.08
N ARG A 270 12.38 19.89 -22.13
CA ARG A 270 12.10 21.18 -22.78
C ARG A 270 12.93 22.33 -22.19
N LEU A 271 13.19 22.28 -20.88
CA LEU A 271 13.99 23.27 -20.18
C LEU A 271 15.50 23.01 -20.25
N ASN A 272 15.93 21.94 -20.92
CA ASN A 272 17.32 21.47 -20.97
C ASN A 272 17.92 21.29 -19.56
N LEU A 273 17.11 20.78 -18.62
CA LEU A 273 17.58 20.42 -17.29
C LEU A 273 18.24 19.04 -17.34
N THR A 274 19.48 18.94 -16.87
CA THR A 274 20.21 17.68 -16.88
C THR A 274 20.04 16.93 -15.56
N PHE A 275 19.41 15.76 -15.61
CA PHE A 275 19.33 14.80 -14.52
C PHE A 275 19.86 13.45 -15.00
N ASP A 276 20.48 12.67 -14.12
CA ASP A 276 20.88 11.32 -14.48
C ASP A 276 19.63 10.44 -14.61
N THR A 277 19.69 9.41 -15.45
CA THR A 277 18.55 8.53 -15.78
C THR A 277 17.86 7.96 -14.54
N ASN A 278 18.64 7.66 -13.50
CA ASN A 278 18.16 7.06 -12.25
C ASN A 278 18.13 8.08 -11.09
N GLU A 279 18.38 9.37 -11.33
CA GLU A 279 18.41 10.38 -10.26
C GLU A 279 16.99 10.66 -9.77
N GLU A 280 16.69 10.39 -8.50
CA GLU A 280 15.47 10.89 -7.88
C GLU A 280 15.60 12.41 -7.67
N TRP A 281 14.96 13.19 -8.55
CA TRP A 281 14.97 14.64 -8.48
C TRP A 281 13.62 15.21 -8.08
N GLU A 282 13.67 16.38 -7.45
CA GLU A 282 12.48 17.15 -7.08
C GLU A 282 12.74 18.62 -7.37
N ILE A 283 11.77 19.27 -8.02
CA ILE A 283 11.76 20.71 -8.26
C ILE A 283 10.63 21.30 -7.42
N LEU A 284 10.98 22.24 -6.55
CA LEU A 284 10.03 23.00 -5.75
C LEU A 284 10.12 24.47 -6.14
N ILE A 285 8.99 25.04 -6.56
CA ILE A 285 8.87 26.46 -6.89
C ILE A 285 7.85 27.05 -5.93
N SER A 286 8.24 28.06 -5.16
CA SER A 286 7.35 28.81 -4.29
C SER A 286 7.36 30.27 -4.72
N ILE A 287 6.20 30.82 -5.07
CA ILE A 287 6.06 32.19 -5.55
C ILE A 287 5.12 32.93 -4.57
N PRO A 288 5.63 33.93 -3.82
CA PRO A 288 4.82 34.65 -2.86
C PRO A 288 3.83 35.56 -3.58
N LEU A 289 2.71 35.88 -2.92
CA LEU A 289 1.82 36.93 -3.39
C LEU A 289 2.56 38.28 -3.29
N ARG A 290 2.44 39.15 -4.31
CA ARG A 290 3.11 40.45 -4.33
C ARG A 290 2.75 41.27 -3.08
N GLY A 291 3.77 41.84 -2.44
CA GLY A 291 3.62 42.57 -1.17
C GLY A 291 3.67 41.70 0.09
N SER A 292 3.86 40.37 -0.04
CA SER A 292 4.14 39.51 1.11
C SER A 292 5.45 39.89 1.79
N LYS A 293 5.44 39.99 3.12
CA LYS A 293 6.62 40.33 3.94
C LYS A 293 7.48 39.13 4.32
N GLU A 294 6.89 37.93 4.27
CA GLU A 294 7.56 36.68 4.60
C GLU A 294 8.26 36.07 3.37
N PRO A 295 9.38 35.37 3.55
CA PRO A 295 10.04 34.64 2.47
C PRO A 295 9.09 33.64 1.78
N ALA A 296 9.26 33.47 0.46
CA ALA A 296 8.40 32.65 -0.41
C ALA A 296 8.09 31.25 0.13
N TYR A 297 9.08 30.58 0.74
CA TYR A 297 8.91 29.24 1.28
C TYR A 297 8.00 29.18 2.52
N ASN A 298 8.05 30.20 3.38
CA ASN A 298 7.34 30.22 4.67
C ASN A 298 5.98 30.93 4.60
N THR A 299 5.77 31.80 3.61
CA THR A 299 4.55 32.59 3.52
C THR A 299 3.30 31.73 3.33
N LYS A 300 2.25 32.08 4.07
CA LYS A 300 0.90 31.52 3.86
C LYS A 300 0.20 32.07 2.61
N ASN A 301 0.74 33.14 2.02
CA ASN A 301 0.27 33.79 0.80
C ASN A 301 1.21 33.44 -0.35
N ALA A 302 1.10 32.24 -0.90
CA ALA A 302 1.95 31.78 -1.99
C ALA A 302 1.27 30.73 -2.84
N VAL A 303 1.72 30.66 -4.09
CA VAL A 303 1.52 29.50 -4.95
C VAL A 303 2.79 28.66 -4.94
N ARG A 304 2.63 27.34 -4.88
CA ARG A 304 3.69 26.35 -4.81
C ARG A 304 3.46 25.30 -5.87
N LEU A 305 4.48 25.05 -6.68
CA LEU A 305 4.50 23.98 -7.67
C LEU A 305 5.61 23.00 -7.31
N GLN A 306 5.25 21.75 -7.10
CA GLN A 306 6.16 20.63 -6.88
C GLN A 306 6.15 19.75 -8.12
N ILE A 307 7.32 19.36 -8.62
CA ILE A 307 7.48 18.56 -9.84
C ILE A 307 8.48 17.44 -9.55
N ARG A 308 8.13 16.22 -9.93
CA ARG A 308 8.88 14.99 -9.71
C ARG A 308 8.83 14.11 -10.96
N PRO A 309 9.80 13.20 -11.16
CA PRO A 309 9.75 12.23 -12.25
C PRO A 309 8.78 11.08 -11.98
N ASP A 310 8.24 10.98 -10.76
CA ASP A 310 7.35 9.91 -10.32
C ASP A 310 6.06 9.86 -11.17
N PRO A 311 5.79 8.75 -11.90
CA PRO A 311 4.58 8.60 -12.71
C PRO A 311 3.28 8.73 -11.92
N ASP A 312 3.31 8.32 -10.65
CA ASP A 312 2.13 8.23 -9.80
C ASP A 312 1.88 9.54 -9.02
N TRP A 313 2.88 10.44 -9.01
CA TRP A 313 2.82 11.78 -8.43
C TRP A 313 3.73 12.74 -9.22
N GLN A 314 3.32 13.10 -10.43
CA GLN A 314 4.16 13.87 -11.35
C GLN A 314 4.34 15.31 -10.87
N TRP A 315 3.25 15.99 -10.54
CA TRP A 315 3.30 17.37 -10.06
C TRP A 315 2.12 17.71 -9.16
N GLU A 316 2.35 18.67 -8.27
CA GLU A 316 1.32 19.21 -7.40
C GLU A 316 1.39 20.72 -7.33
N LEU A 317 0.26 21.36 -7.58
CA LEU A 317 0.07 22.80 -7.54
C LEU A 317 -0.83 23.16 -6.36
N ARG A 318 -0.29 23.92 -5.41
CA ARG A 318 -1.04 24.41 -4.25
C ARG A 318 -0.97 25.93 -4.19
N ALA A 319 -2.08 26.60 -3.93
CA ALA A 319 -2.07 28.01 -3.56
C ALA A 319 -2.79 28.19 -2.23
N ARG A 320 -2.25 29.05 -1.39
CA ARG A 320 -2.93 29.51 -0.18
C ARG A 320 -2.87 31.02 -0.15
N VAL A 321 -4.01 31.62 0.16
CA VAL A 321 -4.12 33.05 0.41
C VAL A 321 -4.88 33.21 1.71
N SER A 322 -4.19 33.74 2.72
CA SER A 322 -4.77 34.07 4.03
C SER A 322 -6.07 34.83 3.83
N ASP A 323 -7.08 34.43 4.59
CA ASP A 323 -8.43 35.03 4.60
C ASP A 323 -9.26 34.85 3.32
N ARG A 324 -8.74 34.18 2.28
CA ARG A 324 -9.50 33.85 1.06
C ARG A 324 -9.72 32.36 0.84
N GLY A 325 -8.75 31.52 1.19
CA GLY A 325 -8.89 30.06 1.07
C GLY A 325 -7.70 29.38 0.42
N GLU A 326 -7.95 28.17 -0.09
CA GLU A 326 -6.93 27.28 -0.63
C GLU A 326 -7.28 26.76 -2.03
N TYR A 327 -6.23 26.44 -2.78
CA TYR A 327 -6.28 25.76 -4.05
C TYR A 327 -5.33 24.56 -4.00
N SER A 328 -5.75 23.41 -4.51
CA SER A 328 -4.88 22.24 -4.67
C SER A 328 -5.29 21.43 -5.90
N GLN A 329 -4.32 21.17 -6.76
CA GLN A 329 -4.45 20.40 -7.98
C GLN A 329 -3.22 19.51 -8.20
N SER A 330 -3.45 18.33 -8.78
CA SER A 330 -2.42 17.44 -9.36
C SER A 330 -2.73 17.17 -10.84
N GLU A 331 -1.87 16.39 -11.50
CA GLU A 331 -2.10 15.87 -12.84
C GLU A 331 -3.39 15.04 -12.95
N LYS A 332 -3.82 14.40 -11.85
CA LYS A 332 -5.00 13.52 -11.81
C LYS A 332 -6.30 14.29 -11.63
N LYS A 333 -6.34 15.26 -10.71
CA LYS A 333 -7.56 16.00 -10.36
C LYS A 333 -7.30 17.28 -9.57
N THR A 334 -8.36 18.08 -9.46
CA THR A 334 -8.47 19.20 -8.52
C THR A 334 -9.06 18.71 -7.20
N TYR A 335 -8.36 18.93 -6.09
CA TYR A 335 -8.79 18.52 -4.75
C TYR A 335 -9.57 19.63 -4.03
N ARG A 336 -9.21 20.89 -4.27
CA ARG A 336 -9.82 22.06 -3.63
C ARG A 336 -9.63 23.30 -4.51
N ASN A 337 -10.65 24.16 -4.58
CA ASN A 337 -10.58 25.42 -5.30
C ASN A 337 -11.48 26.49 -4.66
N ASP A 338 -11.16 26.90 -3.44
CA ASP A 338 -11.91 27.96 -2.74
C ASP A 338 -11.63 29.36 -3.33
N LEU A 339 -10.54 29.46 -4.08
CA LEU A 339 -10.02 30.69 -4.67
C LEU A 339 -10.57 30.97 -6.08
N ASP A 340 -11.40 30.07 -6.63
CA ASP A 340 -11.94 30.10 -8.00
C ASP A 340 -10.85 30.34 -9.07
N LEU A 341 -9.71 29.66 -8.91
CA LEU A 341 -8.60 29.75 -9.87
C LEU A 341 -8.90 28.91 -11.12
N PRO A 342 -8.38 29.31 -12.30
CA PRO A 342 -8.40 28.45 -13.48
C PRO A 342 -7.68 27.12 -13.20
N VAL A 343 -8.13 26.06 -13.88
CA VAL A 343 -7.53 24.73 -13.80
C VAL A 343 -6.31 24.69 -14.74
N LEU A 344 -5.15 24.24 -14.25
CA LEU A 344 -3.97 23.99 -15.11
C LEU A 344 -4.21 22.75 -15.98
N GLY A 345 -4.52 21.62 -15.32
CA GLY A 345 -4.92 20.37 -15.97
C GLY A 345 -3.74 19.52 -16.45
N SER A 346 -3.99 18.23 -16.62
CA SER A 346 -3.01 17.28 -17.16
C SER A 346 -2.55 17.70 -18.56
N GLY A 347 -1.24 17.59 -18.84
CA GLY A 347 -0.66 17.94 -20.14
C GLY A 347 -0.35 19.42 -20.34
N ASN A 348 -0.60 20.27 -19.33
CA ASN A 348 -0.40 21.71 -19.39
C ASN A 348 0.63 22.27 -18.39
N LEU A 349 1.39 21.45 -17.65
CA LEU A 349 2.46 21.87 -16.74
C LEU A 349 3.42 22.86 -17.39
N HIS A 350 3.77 22.65 -18.66
CA HIS A 350 4.64 23.56 -19.42
C HIS A 350 4.06 24.98 -19.58
N THR A 351 2.74 25.14 -19.45
CA THR A 351 2.00 26.42 -19.53
C THR A 351 1.85 27.11 -18.18
N PHE A 352 2.43 26.57 -17.10
CA PHE A 352 2.35 27.15 -15.75
C PHE A 352 2.63 28.68 -15.69
N PRO A 353 3.63 29.25 -16.41
CA PRO A 353 3.83 30.71 -16.44
C PRO A 353 2.64 31.46 -17.02
N THR A 354 2.01 30.92 -18.07
CA THR A 354 0.78 31.47 -18.66
C THR A 354 -0.41 31.32 -17.72
N TRP A 355 -0.49 30.22 -16.97
CA TRP A 355 -1.51 30.03 -15.94
C TRP A 355 -1.42 31.08 -14.83
N LEU A 356 -0.21 31.43 -14.36
CA LEU A 356 -0.02 32.52 -13.39
C LEU A 356 -0.56 33.86 -13.90
N LYS A 357 -0.36 34.16 -15.18
CA LYS A 357 -0.92 35.36 -15.83
C LYS A 357 -2.45 35.32 -15.85
N GLN A 358 -3.05 34.17 -16.18
CA GLN A 358 -4.51 34.02 -16.14
C GLN A 358 -5.08 34.19 -14.73
N VAL A 359 -4.39 33.68 -13.70
CA VAL A 359 -4.78 33.88 -12.29
C VAL A 359 -4.79 35.36 -11.92
N ARG A 360 -3.76 36.10 -12.31
CA ARG A 360 -3.72 37.55 -12.11
C ARG A 360 -4.87 38.25 -12.82
N ASP A 361 -5.07 37.94 -14.09
CA ASP A 361 -6.04 38.66 -14.94
C ASP A 361 -7.49 38.33 -14.56
N LYS A 362 -7.79 37.12 -14.07
CA LYS A 362 -9.15 36.68 -13.68
C LYS A 362 -9.47 36.89 -12.20
N SER A 363 -8.54 36.58 -11.31
CA SER A 363 -8.78 36.55 -9.86
C SER A 363 -8.13 37.73 -9.12
N GLY A 364 -7.34 38.56 -9.82
CA GLY A 364 -6.62 39.70 -9.24
C GLY A 364 -5.48 39.30 -8.31
N LEU A 365 -5.10 38.02 -8.27
CA LEU A 365 -4.01 37.51 -7.44
C LEU A 365 -2.70 37.59 -8.22
N ASP A 366 -1.87 38.57 -7.89
CA ASP A 366 -0.57 38.78 -8.54
C ASP A 366 0.56 38.13 -7.72
N PHE A 367 1.11 37.02 -8.23
CA PHE A 367 2.23 36.32 -7.61
C PHE A 367 3.56 36.87 -8.13
N ASP A 368 4.47 37.18 -7.21
CA ASP A 368 5.72 37.87 -7.48
C ASP A 368 6.81 36.90 -7.94
N ILE A 369 6.92 36.71 -9.25
CA ILE A 369 7.87 35.80 -9.90
C ILE A 369 9.33 36.18 -9.59
N GLU A 370 9.62 37.48 -9.44
CA GLU A 370 10.98 37.94 -9.11
C GLU A 370 11.40 37.51 -7.69
N ALA A 371 10.42 37.31 -6.80
CA ALA A 371 10.62 36.85 -5.44
C ALA A 371 10.48 35.32 -5.28
N ALA A 372 10.46 34.55 -6.38
CA ALA A 372 10.30 33.10 -6.33
C ALA A 372 11.50 32.39 -5.65
N ASP A 373 11.20 31.45 -4.75
CA ASP A 373 12.17 30.48 -4.22
C ASP A 373 12.09 29.19 -5.05
N ILE A 374 13.18 28.82 -5.71
CA ILE A 374 13.28 27.64 -6.58
C ILE A 374 14.33 26.70 -6.00
N ARG A 375 13.95 25.46 -5.72
CA ARG A 375 14.82 24.41 -5.19
C ARG A 375 14.87 23.23 -6.15
N VAL A 376 16.08 22.83 -6.52
CA VAL A 376 16.36 21.70 -7.43
C VAL A 376 17.59 20.95 -6.91
N GLY A 377 17.49 20.42 -5.68
CA GLY A 377 18.59 19.75 -4.99
C GLY A 377 19.90 20.55 -5.04
N ARG A 378 20.99 19.91 -5.50
CA ARG A 378 22.33 20.52 -5.62
C ARG A 378 22.57 21.24 -6.97
N LYS A 379 21.61 21.23 -7.90
CA LYS A 379 21.81 21.71 -9.28
C LYS A 379 21.49 23.20 -9.44
N ARG A 380 22.37 24.07 -8.94
CA ARG A 380 22.20 25.53 -9.02
C ARG A 380 22.02 26.08 -10.45
N ALA A 381 22.58 25.41 -11.46
CA ALA A 381 22.41 25.81 -12.86
C ALA A 381 20.94 25.67 -13.33
N ALA A 382 20.20 24.68 -12.80
CA ALA A 382 18.80 24.45 -13.12
C ALA A 382 17.91 25.63 -12.69
N ILE A 383 18.23 26.26 -11.56
CA ILE A 383 17.49 27.43 -11.04
C ILE A 383 17.41 28.54 -12.08
N LYS A 384 18.52 28.86 -12.77
CA LYS A 384 18.56 29.91 -13.79
C LYS A 384 17.72 29.58 -15.02
N LEU A 385 17.55 28.31 -15.37
CA LEU A 385 16.72 27.87 -16.50
C LEU A 385 15.24 27.97 -16.12
N ILE A 386 14.88 27.54 -14.91
CA ILE A 386 13.51 27.62 -14.38
C ILE A 386 13.09 29.09 -14.20
N SER A 387 13.94 29.97 -13.64
CA SER A 387 13.63 31.40 -13.54
C SER A 387 13.36 32.04 -14.91
N ARG A 388 14.13 31.66 -15.95
CA ARG A 388 13.89 32.13 -17.32
C ARG A 388 12.57 31.61 -17.88
N TRP A 389 12.23 30.35 -17.62
CA TRP A 389 10.94 29.80 -18.01
C TRP A 389 9.76 30.51 -17.34
N LEU A 390 9.85 30.79 -16.03
CA LEU A 390 8.81 31.54 -15.30
C LEU A 390 8.63 32.97 -15.83
N ALA A 391 9.71 33.60 -16.30
CA ALA A 391 9.67 34.95 -16.85
C ALA A 391 9.09 35.04 -18.28
N ASN A 392 8.94 33.91 -18.98
CA ASN A 392 8.37 33.86 -20.33
C ASN A 392 6.81 33.89 -20.26
N GLN A 393 6.24 35.06 -19.97
CA GLN A 393 4.78 35.30 -19.87
C GLN A 393 4.14 36.00 -21.07
#